data_AF-A0AAW0MPC4-F1
#
_entry.id   AF-A0AAW0MPC4-F1
#
_cell.length_a   1.000
_cell.length_b   1.000
_cell.length_c   1.000
_cell.angle_alpha   90.00
_cell.angle_beta   90.00
_cell.angle_gamma   90.00
#
_symmetry.space_group_name_H-M   'P 1'
#
loop_
_entity.id
_entity.type
_entity.pdbx_description
1 polymer ?
#
loop_
_entity_poly.entity_id
_entity_poly.type
_entity_poly.pdbx_seq_one_letter_code
_entity_poly.pdbx_strand_id
1 'polypeptide(L)' 'MSGHGGADYHLMNAFVSAVANNDPSFIRSGPEETLHSHLLVFEAERARLQGSVVHPGHNDPKNSSHI' A
#
# COMPACT_ATOMS: atom_id res chain seq x y z
N MET A 1 -1.26 -15.22 26.86
CA MET A 1 -1.25 -13.99 26.04
C MET A 1 -0.91 -14.41 24.62
N SER A 2 -1.90 -14.78 23.80
CA SER A 2 -1.60 -15.16 22.42
C SER A 2 -2.79 -14.81 21.54
N GLY A 3 -2.81 -13.55 21.12
CA GLY A 3 -3.68 -13.05 20.07
C GLY A 3 -2.78 -12.28 19.12
N HIS A 4 -2.83 -12.61 17.82
CA HIS A 4 -2.18 -11.89 16.72
C HIS A 4 -0.70 -12.21 16.40
N GLY A 5 -0.36 -13.50 16.30
CA GLY A 5 0.27 -14.04 15.08
C GLY A 5 1.68 -13.61 14.66
N GLY A 6 2.46 -12.90 15.49
CA GLY A 6 3.89 -12.64 15.22
C GLY A 6 4.19 -11.78 14.00
N ALA A 7 3.18 -11.21 13.34
CA ALA A 7 3.36 -10.40 12.14
C ALA A 7 4.23 -9.16 12.44
N ASP A 8 3.96 -8.47 13.55
CA ASP A 8 4.77 -7.33 13.99
C ASP A 8 6.21 -7.75 14.30
N TYR A 9 6.40 -8.92 14.91
CA TYR A 9 7.74 -9.46 15.16
C TYR A 9 8.48 -9.71 13.85
N HIS A 10 7.85 -10.36 12.88
CA HIS A 10 8.47 -10.63 11.59
C HIS A 10 8.71 -9.37 10.75
N LEU A 11 7.80 -8.38 10.83
CA LEU A 11 7.97 -7.06 10.21
C LEU A 11 9.22 -6.37 10.77
N MET A 12 9.34 -6.29 12.10
CA MET A 12 10.48 -5.66 12.75
C MET A 12 11.77 -6.44 12.53
N ASN A 13 11.70 -7.78 12.57
CA ASN A 13 12.85 -8.64 12.27
C ASN A 13 13.36 -8.44 10.84
N ALA A 14 12.47 -8.34 9.85
CA ALA A 14 12.84 -8.08 8.46
C ALA A 14 13.50 -6.70 8.30
N PHE A 15 12.94 -5.66 8.95
CA PHE A 15 13.52 -4.33 8.94
C PHE A 15 14.92 -4.27 9.57
N VAL A 16 15.08 -4.81 10.77
CA VAL A 16 16.37 -4.84 11.46
C VAL A 16 17.40 -5.65 10.67
N SER A 17 16.99 -6.78 10.08
CA SER A 17 17.87 -7.60 9.23
C SER A 17 18.34 -6.87 7.98
N ALA A 18 17.45 -6.11 7.32
CA ALA A 18 17.79 -5.32 6.16
C ALA A 18 18.86 -4.27 6.47
N VAL A 19 18.70 -3.55 7.58
CA VAL A 19 19.65 -2.52 8.01
C VAL A 19 20.98 -3.13 8.45
N ALA A 20 20.95 -4.20 9.26
CA ALA A 20 22.15 -4.83 9.81
C ALA A 20 23.05 -5.44 8.73
N ASN A 21 22.46 -5.97 7.65
CA ASN A 21 23.19 -6.60 6.54
C ASN A 21 23.41 -5.67 5.35
N ASN A 22 22.92 -4.43 5.41
CA ASN A 22 22.87 -3.51 4.26
C ASN A 22 22.25 -4.17 3.00
N ASP A 23 21.17 -4.92 3.21
CA ASP A 23 20.49 -5.71 2.19
C ASP A 23 18.99 -5.37 2.16
N PRO A 24 18.51 -4.57 1.19
CA PRO A 24 17.11 -4.19 1.12
C PRO A 24 16.18 -5.33 0.69
N SER A 25 16.70 -6.49 0.25
CA SER A 25 15.87 -7.61 -0.24
C SER A 25 14.98 -8.24 0.85
N PHE A 26 15.28 -7.99 2.13
CA PHE A 26 14.42 -8.38 3.26
C PHE A 26 13.11 -7.56 3.34
N ILE A 27 13.06 -6.37 2.75
CA ILE A 27 11.85 -5.53 2.70
C ILE A 27 11.05 -5.87 1.44
N ARG A 28 9.86 -6.46 1.62
CA ARG A 28 9.04 -6.96 0.52
C ARG A 28 8.04 -5.94 -0.05
N SER A 29 7.80 -4.85 0.66
CA SER A 29 6.92 -3.76 0.23
C SER A 29 7.67 -2.44 0.39
N GLY A 30 7.93 -1.76 -0.72
CA GLY A 30 8.65 -0.50 -0.74
C GLY A 30 7.72 0.71 -0.61
N PRO A 31 8.30 1.91 -0.78
CA PRO A 31 7.55 3.15 -0.77
C PRO A 31 6.47 3.22 -1.87
N GLU A 32 6.69 2.60 -3.04
CA GLU A 32 5.75 2.61 -4.16
C GLU A 32 4.49 1.78 -3.85
N GLU A 33 4.64 0.54 -3.39
CA GLU A 33 3.50 -0.29 -2.99
C GLU A 33 2.74 0.35 -1.81
N THR A 34 3.47 0.96 -0.88
CA THR A 34 2.88 1.71 0.23
C THR A 34 2.03 2.87 -0.28
N LEU A 35 2.54 3.70 -1.18
CA LEU A 35 1.79 4.81 -1.77
C LEU A 35 0.56 4.33 -2.53
N HIS A 36 0.70 3.27 -3.34
CA HIS A 36 -0.39 2.71 -4.10
C HIS A 36 -1.55 2.26 -3.18
N SER A 37 -1.24 1.56 -2.09
CA SER A 37 -2.24 1.14 -1.11
C SER A 37 -2.94 2.31 -0.41
N HIS A 38 -2.23 3.41 -0.14
CA HIS A 38 -2.81 4.62 0.44
C HIS A 38 -3.77 5.30 -0.54
N LEU A 39 -3.41 5.40 -1.82
CA LEU A 39 -4.26 6.01 -2.84
C LEU A 39 -5.52 5.17 -3.11
N LEU A 40 -5.41 3.84 -3.04
CA LEU A 40 -6.54 2.91 -3.22
C LEU A 40 -7.69 3.18 -2.24
N VAL A 41 -7.41 3.70 -1.04
CA VAL A 41 -8.44 4.01 -0.04
C VAL A 41 -9.44 5.06 -0.55
N PHE A 42 -9.00 6.04 -1.33
CA PHE A 42 -9.91 7.06 -1.90
C PHE A 42 -10.88 6.46 -2.91
N GLU A 43 -10.39 5.55 -3.73
CA GLU A 43 -11.19 4.82 -4.73
C GLU A 43 -12.19 3.90 -4.02
N ALA A 44 -11.76 3.21 -2.96
CA ALA A 44 -12.62 2.38 -2.13
C ALA A 44 -13.72 3.19 -1.43
N GLU A 45 -13.38 4.38 -0.90
CA GLU A 45 -14.38 5.25 -0.27
C GLU A 45 -15.38 5.79 -1.28
N ARG A 46 -14.94 6.13 -2.51
CA ARG A 46 -15.85 6.50 -3.59
C ARG A 46 -16.80 5.36 -3.95
N ALA A 47 -16.30 4.13 -4.06
CA ALA A 47 -17.12 2.95 -4.29
C ALA A 47 -18.17 2.75 -3.18
N ARG A 48 -17.79 2.93 -1.91
CA ARG A 48 -18.70 2.83 -0.75
C ARG A 48 -19.82 3.86 -0.81
N LEU A 49 -19.50 5.12 -1.14
CA LEU A 49 -20.48 6.21 -1.23
C LEU A 49 -21.43 6.05 -2.42
N GLN A 50 -20.94 5.52 -3.53
CA GLN A 50 -21.72 5.36 -4.78
C GLN A 50 -22.44 4.01 -4.88
N GLY A 51 -22.10 3.04 -4.01
CA GLY A 51 -22.64 1.69 -4.07
C GLY A 51 -22.27 0.96 -5.37
N SER A 52 -21.09 1.26 -5.94
CA SER A 52 -20.68 0.79 -7.27
C SER A 52 -19.25 0.25 -7.26
N VAL A 53 -18.90 -0.51 -8.30
CA VAL A 53 -17.52 -0.96 -8.54
C VAL A 53 -16.73 0.19 -9.18
N VAL A 54 -15.59 0.53 -8.58
CA VAL A 54 -14.65 1.55 -9.09
C VAL A 54 -13.31 0.88 -9.40
N HIS A 55 -12.73 1.19 -10.57
CA HIS A 55 -11.43 0.66 -10.97
C HIS A 55 -10.31 1.63 -10.61
N PRO A 56 -9.37 1.25 -9.72
CA PRO A 56 -8.24 2.09 -9.38
C PRO A 56 -7.33 2.30 -10.59
N GLY A 57 -6.91 3.53 -10.84
CA GLY A 57 -6.01 3.89 -11.95
C GLY A 57 -6.68 4.31 -13.25
N HIS A 58 -8.02 4.45 -13.30
CA HIS A 58 -8.65 5.17 -14.40
C HIS A 58 -8.50 6.67 -14.15
N ASN A 59 -7.43 7.26 -14.67
CA ASN A 59 -7.42 8.69 -14.94
C ASN A 59 -8.63 8.96 -15.84
N ASP A 60 -9.64 9.61 -15.30
CA ASP A 60 -10.79 10.08 -16.07
C ASP A 60 -10.22 10.95 -17.21
N PRO A 61 -10.35 10.58 -18.50
CA PRO A 61 -9.71 11.30 -19.61
C PRO A 61 -10.20 12.75 -19.75
N LYS A 62 -11.19 13.16 -18.94
CA LYS A 62 -11.69 14.53 -18.86
C LYS A 62 -10.78 15.51 -18.10
N ASN A 63 -9.67 15.08 -17.50
CA ASN A 63 -8.73 15.98 -16.82
C ASN A 63 -7.32 16.05 -17.44
N SER A 64 -7.16 15.60 -18.70
CA SER A 64 -5.89 15.73 -19.44
C SER A 64 -5.87 16.91 -20.42
N SER A 65 -6.87 17.79 -20.39
CA SER A 65 -6.84 19.06 -21.13
C SER A 65 -6.58 20.21 -20.16
N HIS A 66 -5.31 20.41 -19.81
CA HIS A 66 -4.68 21.70 -19.49
C HIS A 66 -3.32 21.49 -18.82
N ILE A 67 -2.34 20.98 -19.57
CA ILE A 67 -0.95 21.49 -19.59
C ILE A 67 -0.45 21.36 -21.02
#